data_AF-A0AAN6R6D6-F1
#
_entry.id   AF-A0AAN6R6D6-F1
#
_cell.length_a   1.000
_cell.length_b   1.000
_cell.length_c   1.000
_cell.angle_alpha   90.00
_cell.angle_beta   90.00
_cell.angle_gamma   90.00
#
_symmetry.space_group_name_H-M   'P 1'
#
loop_
_entity.id
_entity.type
_entity.pdbx_description
1 polymer ?
#
loop_
_entity_poly.entity_id
_entity_poly.type
_entity_poly.pdbx_seq_one_letter_code
_entity_poly.pdbx_strand_id
1 'polypeptide(L)'
;MAAIHMISIEDGKFHATPLSNGLAEDNYQRTIEFCYDVARPSFNGMPEYWKQTDYKQPTSLIDGPFQAAHKIKLPSSTGKLILQGRAPVIASIETTSTPTTPFSPTVHDFFTPQPITHARAYSLHSIPHDCDDEGASRILENLKPALKMGIFARAV
;
A
#
# COMPACT_ATOMS: atom_id res chain seq x y z
N MET A 1 -15.85 26.01 -6.53
CA MET A 1 -15.95 24.92 -7.52
C MET A 1 -15.64 25.38 -8.95
N ALA A 2 -16.05 26.58 -9.39
CA ALA A 2 -15.66 27.12 -10.70
C ALA A 2 -14.14 27.40 -10.86
N ALA A 3 -13.43 27.69 -9.75
CA ALA A 3 -12.00 28.01 -9.77
C ALA A 3 -11.06 26.84 -10.16
N ILE A 4 -11.57 25.60 -10.20
CA ILE A 4 -10.81 24.42 -10.63
C ILE A 4 -11.35 23.81 -11.94
N HIS A 5 -12.23 24.54 -12.64
CA HIS A 5 -12.86 24.07 -13.89
C HIS A 5 -13.61 22.72 -13.77
N MET A 6 -14.05 22.38 -12.56
CA MET A 6 -14.81 21.16 -12.31
C MET A 6 -16.24 21.27 -12.86
N ILE A 7 -16.80 22.47 -12.92
CA ILE A 7 -18.09 22.77 -13.58
C ILE A 7 -17.95 24.09 -14.32
N SER A 8 -18.61 24.24 -15.46
CA SER A 8 -18.78 25.53 -16.13
C SER A 8 -20.14 26.12 -15.81
N ILE A 9 -20.24 27.45 -15.80
CA ILE A 9 -21.48 28.17 -15.55
C ILE A 9 -21.76 29.07 -16.76
N GLU A 10 -22.90 28.87 -17.40
CA GLU A 10 -23.38 29.67 -18.54
C GLU A 10 -24.85 30.02 -18.29
N ASP A 11 -25.21 31.30 -18.38
CA ASP A 11 -26.56 31.81 -18.09
C ASP A 11 -27.16 31.33 -16.74
N GLY A 12 -26.31 31.21 -15.72
CA GLY A 12 -26.70 30.72 -14.39
C GLY A 12 -26.99 29.22 -14.31
N LYS A 13 -26.75 28.47 -15.39
CA LYS A 13 -26.85 27.01 -15.45
C LYS A 13 -25.49 26.37 -15.28
N PHE A 14 -25.46 25.21 -14.64
CA PHE A 14 -24.25 24.41 -14.44
C PHE A 14 -24.12 23.40 -15.58
N HIS A 15 -22.93 23.32 -16.16
CA HIS A 15 -22.59 22.38 -17.22
C HIS A 15 -21.40 21.52 -16.78
N ALA A 16 -21.45 20.24 -17.14
CA ALA A 16 -20.35 19.32 -16.92
C ALA A 16 -19.16 19.66 -17.81
N THR A 17 -17.96 19.44 -17.30
CA THR A 17 -16.70 19.56 -18.05
C THR A 17 -16.10 18.18 -18.29
N PRO A 18 -15.11 18.03 -19.19
CA PRO A 18 -14.37 16.78 -19.33
C PRO A 18 -13.79 16.28 -18.00
N LEU A 19 -13.38 17.20 -17.11
CA LEU A 19 -12.87 16.86 -15.79
C LEU A 19 -13.95 16.30 -14.86
N SER A 20 -15.15 16.91 -14.77
CA SER A 20 -16.22 16.33 -13.94
C SER A 20 -16.70 14.98 -14.45
N ASN A 21 -16.75 14.81 -15.77
CA ASN A 21 -17.14 13.53 -16.36
C ASN A 21 -16.09 12.46 -16.03
N GLY A 22 -14.80 12.78 -16.20
CA GLY A 22 -13.71 11.88 -15.82
C GLY A 22 -13.76 11.51 -14.34
N LEU A 23 -14.00 12.46 -13.43
CA LEU A 23 -14.11 12.16 -11.99
C LEU A 23 -15.37 11.36 -11.60
N ALA A 24 -16.40 11.36 -12.46
CA ALA A 24 -17.64 10.62 -12.23
C ALA A 24 -17.58 9.17 -12.70
N GLU A 25 -16.63 8.81 -13.56
CA GLU A 25 -16.42 7.44 -14.03
C GLU A 25 -16.13 6.48 -12.85
N ASP A 26 -16.64 5.25 -12.97
CA ASP A 26 -16.62 4.25 -11.89
C ASP A 26 -15.20 3.89 -11.43
N ASN A 27 -14.21 3.98 -12.32
CA ASN A 27 -12.80 3.72 -12.03
C ASN A 27 -12.15 4.78 -11.12
N TYR A 28 -12.67 6.00 -11.06
CA TYR A 28 -12.12 7.08 -10.22
C TYR A 28 -12.87 7.26 -8.90
N GLN A 29 -14.13 6.82 -8.80
CA GLN A 29 -14.90 6.93 -7.55
C GLN A 29 -14.16 6.29 -6.37
N ARG A 30 -13.60 5.10 -6.56
CA ARG A 30 -12.78 4.41 -5.53
C ARG A 30 -11.51 5.16 -5.16
N THR A 31 -10.90 5.84 -6.12
CA THR A 31 -9.69 6.64 -5.90
C THR A 31 -10.02 7.91 -5.11
N ILE A 32 -11.15 8.55 -5.39
CA ILE A 32 -11.64 9.72 -4.64
C ILE A 32 -11.95 9.32 -3.20
N GLU A 33 -12.65 8.20 -2.99
CA GLU A 33 -12.90 7.61 -1.66
C GLU A 33 -11.57 7.39 -0.91
N PHE A 34 -10.60 6.74 -1.54
CA PHE A 34 -9.26 6.54 -0.95
C PHE A 34 -8.58 7.86 -0.55
N CYS A 35 -8.61 8.86 -1.42
CA CYS A 35 -8.03 10.17 -1.14
C CYS A 35 -8.66 10.84 0.09
N TYR A 36 -9.99 10.75 0.23
CA TYR A 36 -10.71 11.38 1.33
C TYR A 36 -10.62 10.60 2.65
N ASP A 37 -10.75 9.27 2.59
CA ASP A 37 -10.89 8.43 3.77
C ASP A 37 -9.55 7.95 4.31
N VAL A 38 -8.53 7.80 3.45
CA VAL A 38 -7.24 7.21 3.82
C VAL A 38 -6.12 8.23 3.77
N ALA A 39 -5.93 8.91 2.63
CA ALA A 39 -4.79 9.78 2.43
C ALA A 39 -4.92 11.10 3.23
N ARG A 40 -6.05 11.80 3.10
CA ARG A 40 -6.26 13.11 3.72
C ARG A 40 -6.10 13.11 5.24
N PRO A 41 -6.68 12.18 6.03
CA PRO A 41 -6.49 12.16 7.48
C PRO A 41 -5.02 11.97 7.86
N SER A 42 -4.30 11.13 7.11
CA SER A 42 -2.87 10.88 7.31
C SER A 42 -2.05 12.16 7.17
N PHE A 43 -2.21 12.88 6.06
CA PHE A 43 -1.48 14.13 5.80
C PHE A 43 -1.86 15.24 6.79
N ASN A 44 -3.15 15.38 7.11
CA ASN A 44 -3.61 16.38 8.06
C ASN A 44 -3.12 16.12 9.50
N GLY A 45 -2.90 14.85 9.86
CA GLY A 45 -2.38 14.45 11.16
C GLY A 45 -0.86 14.54 11.32
N MET A 46 -0.09 14.60 10.22
CA MET A 46 1.38 14.65 10.27
C MET A 46 1.96 15.77 11.13
N PRO A 47 1.48 17.03 11.05
CA PRO A 47 2.05 18.12 11.85
C PRO A 47 1.95 17.87 13.36
N GLU A 48 0.80 17.35 13.81
CA GLU A 48 0.57 17.06 15.23
C GLU A 48 1.38 15.84 15.68
N TYR A 49 1.47 14.80 14.83
CA TYR A 49 2.32 13.63 15.11
C TYR A 49 3.79 14.04 15.29
N TRP A 50 4.36 14.82 14.37
CA TRP A 50 5.75 15.24 14.48
C TRP A 50 6.01 16.15 15.68
N LYS A 51 5.04 16.99 16.04
CA LYS A 51 5.12 17.77 17.28
C LYS A 51 5.17 16.86 18.52
N GLN A 52 4.37 15.80 18.56
CA GLN A 52 4.36 14.83 19.66
C GLN A 52 5.62 13.97 19.72
N THR A 53 6.27 13.70 18.59
CA THR A 53 7.51 12.92 18.52
C THR A 53 8.78 13.75 18.61
N ASP A 54 8.67 15.05 18.94
CA ASP A 54 9.81 15.98 18.96
C ASP A 54 10.58 15.98 17.62
N TYR A 55 9.83 15.90 16.53
CA TYR A 55 10.30 15.84 15.14
C TYR A 55 11.27 14.70 14.84
N LYS A 56 11.28 13.64 15.65
CA LYS A 56 12.10 12.44 15.42
C LYS A 56 11.52 11.61 14.28
N GLN A 57 12.41 11.08 13.46
CA GLN A 57 12.02 10.17 12.38
C GLN A 57 11.43 8.87 12.97
N PRO A 58 10.30 8.38 12.43
CA PRO A 58 9.76 7.09 12.83
C PRO A 58 10.79 5.99 12.56
N THR A 59 11.09 5.19 13.58
CA THR A 59 11.98 4.01 13.47
C THR A 59 11.21 2.70 13.33
N SER A 60 9.87 2.76 13.42
CA SER A 60 8.97 1.61 13.37
C SER A 60 8.10 1.66 12.12
N LEU A 61 8.00 0.53 11.42
CA LEU A 61 7.09 0.37 10.28
C LEU A 61 5.62 0.32 10.69
N ILE A 62 5.34 0.06 11.98
CA ILE A 62 3.99 -0.14 12.51
C ILE A 62 3.55 0.97 13.47
N ASP A 63 4.40 1.97 13.69
CA ASP A 63 4.15 3.11 14.58
C ASP A 63 4.64 4.40 13.92
N GLY A 64 3.84 4.88 12.97
CA GLY A 64 4.13 6.04 12.14
C GLY A 64 2.94 7.00 12.04
N PRO A 65 3.10 8.10 11.28
CA PRO A 65 2.09 9.15 11.15
C PRO A 65 0.76 8.62 10.57
N PHE A 66 0.81 7.61 9.70
CA PHE A 66 -0.39 6.95 9.17
C PHE A 66 -1.19 6.27 10.30
N GLN A 67 -0.53 5.46 11.12
CA GLN A 67 -1.15 4.75 12.24
C GLN A 67 -1.70 5.72 13.29
N ALA A 68 -0.97 6.79 13.58
CA ALA A 68 -1.42 7.84 14.49
C ALA A 68 -2.69 8.54 13.98
N ALA A 69 -2.73 8.93 12.70
CA ALA A 69 -3.87 9.60 12.10
C ALA A 69 -5.13 8.71 12.06
N HIS A 70 -4.97 7.42 11.78
CA HIS A 70 -6.07 6.46 11.72
C HIS A 70 -6.39 5.80 13.07
N LYS A 71 -5.68 6.16 14.14
CA LYS A 71 -5.78 5.55 15.47
C LYS A 71 -5.66 4.02 15.44
N ILE A 72 -4.85 3.52 14.50
CA ILE A 72 -4.62 2.09 14.35
C ILE A 72 -3.44 1.71 15.23
N LYS A 73 -3.69 0.94 16.28
CA LYS A 73 -2.64 0.19 16.96
C LYS A 73 -2.52 -1.17 16.29
N LEU A 74 -1.53 -1.30 15.40
CA LEU A 74 -1.14 -2.63 14.95
C LEU A 74 -0.47 -3.32 16.16
N PRO A 75 -0.93 -4.51 16.57
CA PRO A 75 -0.23 -5.25 17.60
C PRO A 75 1.22 -5.44 17.14
N SER A 76 2.18 -5.26 18.06
CA SER A 76 3.54 -5.75 17.85
C SER A 76 3.39 -7.22 17.50
N SER A 77 3.53 -7.53 16.22
CA SER A 77 3.11 -8.83 15.73
C SER A 77 4.16 -9.82 16.20
N THR A 78 3.78 -10.72 17.11
CA THR A 78 4.57 -11.89 17.50
C THR A 78 4.63 -12.93 16.36
N GLY A 79 4.71 -12.47 15.11
CA GLY A 79 4.67 -13.25 13.90
C GLY A 79 6.00 -13.21 13.18
N LYS A 80 6.31 -14.28 12.45
CA LYS A 80 7.51 -14.36 11.62
C LYS A 80 7.37 -13.40 10.43
N LEU A 81 8.31 -12.46 10.29
CA LEU A 81 8.44 -11.62 9.10
C LEU A 81 9.34 -12.35 8.10
N ILE A 82 8.85 -12.56 6.87
CA ILE A 82 9.58 -13.24 5.80
C ILE A 82 9.76 -12.26 4.65
N LEU A 83 11.02 -12.07 4.22
CA LEU A 83 11.34 -11.29 3.04
C LEU A 83 11.62 -12.24 1.88
N GLN A 84 10.78 -12.17 0.84
CA GLN A 84 10.93 -12.98 -0.38
C GLN A 84 11.56 -12.16 -1.51
N GLY A 85 12.52 -12.76 -2.22
CA GLY A 85 13.17 -12.12 -3.38
C GLY A 85 13.93 -13.12 -4.25
N ARG A 86 14.44 -12.66 -5.40
CA ARG A 86 15.26 -13.50 -6.27
C ARG A 86 16.59 -13.85 -5.59
N ALA A 87 17.14 -15.03 -5.92
CA ALA A 87 18.41 -15.52 -5.39
C ALA A 87 19.54 -14.47 -5.31
N PRO A 88 19.86 -13.69 -6.36
CA PRO A 88 20.92 -12.69 -6.29
C PRO A 88 20.65 -11.56 -5.27
N VAL A 89 19.39 -11.18 -5.06
CA VAL A 89 19.00 -10.12 -4.11
C VAL A 89 19.05 -10.63 -2.68
N ILE A 90 18.60 -11.86 -2.45
CA ILE A 90 18.69 -12.48 -1.11
C ILE A 90 20.15 -12.68 -0.71
N ALA A 91 20.99 -13.15 -1.62
CA ALA A 91 22.43 -13.32 -1.38
C ALA A 91 23.12 -11.99 -1.01
N SER A 92 22.74 -10.86 -1.63
CA SER A 92 23.33 -9.56 -1.30
C SER A 92 22.88 -9.01 0.06
N ILE A 93 21.75 -9.47 0.58
CA ILE A 93 21.27 -9.11 1.92
C ILE A 93 22.07 -9.88 2.97
N GLU A 94 22.28 -11.18 2.76
CA GLU A 94 23.04 -12.04 3.68
C GLU A 94 24.49 -11.57 3.86
N THR A 95 25.11 -11.02 2.81
CA THR A 95 26.46 -10.43 2.88
C THR A 95 26.52 -9.09 3.62
N THR A 96 25.39 -8.40 3.75
CA THR A 96 25.29 -7.05 4.33
C THR A 96 24.66 -7.07 5.74
N SER A 97 24.00 -8.17 6.12
CA SER A 97 23.24 -8.25 7.37
C SER A 97 24.10 -8.56 8.59
N THR A 98 23.95 -7.74 9.63
CA THR A 98 24.32 -8.07 11.02
C THR A 98 23.41 -9.17 11.58
N PRO A 99 23.83 -9.97 12.59
CA PRO A 99 23.11 -11.15 13.12
C PRO A 99 21.73 -10.91 13.76
N THR A 100 21.11 -9.74 13.58
CA THR A 100 19.85 -9.34 14.20
C THR A 100 18.93 -8.65 13.19
N THR A 101 18.71 -9.25 12.02
CA THR A 101 17.64 -8.78 11.13
C THR A 101 16.29 -9.22 11.69
N PRO A 102 15.27 -8.34 11.75
CA PRO A 102 13.95 -8.68 12.30
C PRO A 102 13.10 -9.56 11.35
N PHE A 103 13.70 -10.09 10.27
CA PHE A 103 13.04 -10.88 9.22
C PHE A 103 13.91 -12.05 8.76
N SER A 104 13.25 -13.09 8.24
CA SER A 104 13.89 -14.23 7.59
C SER A 104 13.90 -14.04 6.07
N PRO A 105 15.05 -13.87 5.43
CA PRO A 105 15.14 -13.82 3.97
C PRO A 105 14.84 -15.21 3.37
N THR A 106 14.21 -15.26 2.20
CA THR A 106 13.89 -16.51 1.49
C THR A 106 13.88 -16.27 -0.01
N VAL A 107 14.54 -17.17 -0.76
CA VAL A 107 14.51 -17.12 -2.22
C VAL A 107 13.15 -17.56 -2.72
N HIS A 108 12.49 -16.71 -3.50
CA HIS A 108 11.23 -17.03 -4.16
C HIS A 108 11.06 -16.16 -5.41
N ASP A 109 10.54 -16.79 -6.47
CA ASP A 109 10.08 -16.12 -7.69
C ASP A 109 8.56 -16.02 -7.64
N PHE A 110 8.02 -14.80 -7.64
CA PHE A 110 6.59 -14.54 -7.55
C PHE A 110 5.79 -15.00 -8.78
N PHE A 111 6.46 -15.37 -9.89
CA PHE A 111 5.83 -16.05 -11.02
C PHE A 111 5.64 -17.55 -10.83
N THR A 112 6.04 -18.07 -9.66
CA THR A 112 5.79 -19.44 -9.21
C THR A 112 4.79 -19.45 -8.04
N PRO A 113 4.08 -20.57 -7.78
CA PRO A 113 3.12 -20.66 -6.68
C PRO A 113 3.73 -20.26 -5.34
N GLN A 114 2.98 -19.49 -4.54
CA GLN A 114 3.46 -18.98 -3.25
C GLN A 114 3.70 -20.15 -2.26
N PRO A 115 4.95 -20.37 -1.80
CA PRO A 115 5.29 -21.50 -0.93
C PRO A 115 4.83 -21.31 0.53
N ILE A 116 4.72 -20.06 1.00
CA ILE A 116 4.27 -19.76 2.36
C ILE A 116 2.75 -19.65 2.34
N THR A 117 2.05 -20.61 2.92
CA THR A 117 0.59 -20.61 3.00
C THR A 117 0.10 -20.06 4.34
N HIS A 118 -1.13 -19.53 4.35
CA HIS A 118 -1.81 -19.08 5.57
C HIS A 118 -1.11 -17.94 6.33
N ALA A 119 -0.25 -17.15 5.66
CA ALA A 119 0.30 -15.95 6.28
C ALA A 119 -0.82 -14.94 6.55
N ARG A 120 -0.67 -14.16 7.62
CA ARG A 120 -1.66 -13.14 8.03
C ARG A 120 -1.85 -12.02 7.02
N ALA A 121 -0.83 -11.76 6.20
CA ALA A 121 -0.84 -10.78 5.13
C ALA A 121 0.27 -11.14 4.14
N TYR A 122 0.06 -10.77 2.87
CA TYR A 122 1.07 -10.77 1.84
C TYR A 122 1.15 -9.35 1.29
N SER A 123 2.36 -8.78 1.30
CA SER A 123 2.62 -7.40 0.87
C SER A 123 3.46 -7.43 -0.40
N LEU A 124 2.94 -6.82 -1.46
CA LEU A 124 3.65 -6.64 -2.74
C LEU A 124 3.93 -5.15 -2.89
N HIS A 125 5.16 -4.73 -2.60
CA HIS A 125 5.54 -3.32 -2.68
C HIS A 125 6.14 -3.01 -4.05
N SER A 126 5.49 -2.11 -4.80
CA SER A 126 5.91 -1.67 -6.15
C SER A 126 6.04 -2.77 -7.21
N ILE A 127 5.70 -4.03 -6.93
CA ILE A 127 5.77 -5.14 -7.90
C ILE A 127 4.73 -5.00 -9.03
N PRO A 128 3.44 -4.72 -8.74
CA PRO A 128 2.43 -4.65 -9.80
C PRO A 128 2.64 -3.44 -10.73
N HIS A 129 3.37 -2.41 -10.29
CA HIS A 129 3.66 -1.21 -11.09
C HIS A 129 4.72 -1.46 -12.17
N ASP A 130 5.57 -2.48 -11.99
CA ASP A 130 6.62 -2.87 -12.94
C ASP A 130 6.17 -3.97 -13.92
N CYS A 131 4.93 -4.46 -13.78
CA CYS A 131 4.37 -5.53 -14.60
C CYS A 131 3.26 -4.98 -15.53
N ASP A 132 3.06 -5.64 -16.66
CA ASP A 132 1.84 -5.48 -17.44
C ASP A 132 0.66 -6.21 -16.75
N ASP A 133 -0.56 -5.98 -17.24
CA ASP A 133 -1.78 -6.58 -16.65
C ASP A 133 -1.72 -8.11 -16.58
N GLU A 134 -1.11 -8.75 -17.59
CA GLU A 134 -0.95 -10.20 -17.65
C GLU A 134 0.04 -10.69 -16.58
N GLY A 135 1.19 -10.02 -16.43
CA GLY A 135 2.17 -10.29 -15.38
C GLY A 135 1.59 -10.09 -13.99
N ALA A 136 0.88 -8.99 -13.76
CA ALA A 136 0.22 -8.71 -12.49
C ALA A 136 -0.84 -9.78 -12.16
N SER A 137 -1.68 -10.15 -13.14
CA SER A 137 -2.68 -11.21 -12.99
C SER A 137 -2.05 -12.55 -12.64
N ARG A 138 -0.96 -12.92 -13.33
CA ARG A 138 -0.23 -14.17 -13.06
C ARG A 138 0.36 -14.22 -11.66
N ILE A 139 0.88 -13.11 -11.14
CA ILE A 139 1.39 -13.01 -9.77
C ILE A 139 0.26 -13.27 -8.76
N LEU A 140 -0.90 -12.64 -8.98
CA LEU A 140 -2.05 -12.79 -8.09
C LEU A 140 -2.62 -14.22 -8.13
N GLU A 141 -2.66 -14.86 -9.30
CA GLU A 141 -3.10 -16.26 -9.41
C GLU A 141 -2.15 -17.24 -8.70
N ASN A 142 -0.84 -16.98 -8.68
CA ASN A 142 0.11 -17.77 -7.90
C ASN A 142 0.00 -17.55 -6.38
N LEU A 143 -0.46 -16.36 -5.97
CA LEU A 143 -0.62 -16.01 -4.56
C LEU A 143 -1.94 -16.54 -3.99
N LYS A 144 -3.01 -16.51 -4.79
CA LYS A 144 -4.38 -16.85 -4.38
C LYS A 144 -4.52 -18.19 -3.64
N PRO A 145 -3.87 -19.31 -4.03
CA PRO A 145 -3.96 -20.58 -3.31
C PRO A 145 -3.37 -20.54 -1.89
N ALA A 146 -2.47 -19.59 -1.62
CA ALA A 146 -1.83 -19.43 -0.31
C ALA A 146 -2.66 -18.58 0.66
N LEU A 147 -3.65 -17.83 0.16
CA LEU A 147 -4.53 -16.98 0.97
C LEU A 147 -5.56 -17.84 1.72
N LYS A 148 -5.73 -17.56 3.02
CA LYS A 148 -6.87 -18.08 3.79
C LYS A 148 -8.08 -17.16 3.60
N MET A 149 -9.28 -17.74 3.48
CA MET A 149 -10.53 -16.97 3.47
C MET A 149 -10.58 -16.02 4.68
N GLY A 150 -10.76 -14.71 4.40
CA GLY A 150 -10.76 -13.64 5.40
C GLY A 150 -9.44 -12.87 5.57
N ILE A 151 -8.40 -13.17 4.77
CA ILE A 151 -7.12 -12.42 4.75
C ILE A 151 -7.04 -11.56 3.49
N PHE A 152 -6.74 -10.26 3.65
CA PHE A 152 -6.54 -9.31 2.56
C PHE A 152 -5.08 -9.33 2.08
N ALA A 153 -4.84 -9.52 0.79
CA ALA A 153 -3.58 -9.14 0.16
C ALA A 153 -3.59 -7.61 0.00
N ARG A 154 -2.54 -6.94 0.47
CA ARG A 154 -2.41 -5.48 0.36
C ARG A 154 -1.27 -5.18 -0.61
N ALA A 155 -1.62 -4.72 -1.81
CA ALA A 155 -0.68 -4.04 -2.68
C ALA A 155 -0.49 -2.61 -2.13
N VAL A 156 0.76 -2.20 -1.89
CA VAL A 156 1.11 -0.84 -1.43
C VAL A 156 2.14 -0.25 -2.36
#